data_AF-A0A199ATR5-F1
#
_entry.id   AF-A0A199ATR5-F1
#
_cell.length_a   1.000
_cell.length_b   1.000
_cell.length_c   1.000
_cell.angle_alpha   90.00
_cell.angle_beta   90.00
_cell.angle_gamma   90.00
#
_symmetry.space_group_name_H-M   'P 1'
#
loop_
_entity.id
_entity.type
_entity.pdbx_description
1 polymer ?
#
loop_
_entity_poly.entity_id
_entity_poly.type
_entity_poly.pdbx_seq_one_letter_code
_entity_poly.pdbx_strand_id
1 'polypeptide(L)'
;MTKQSDRPGFGGVPLPGLDPDQFSLDAARSRFGDSFDPIPVPELPPADPELDRAVAELRRLREATAALAHSEVELGDIADRLAEVADLLEPRVPSPSRRLENMWTGAGTRRSNPVGGQENPIAPPVQFHGCDDGSVMAEVTLGPVYQGPPACVHGGISALVIDHMMGFANHWGGRFGMTAHYEIDYRSPTPLLQPLTFRAWVHEVDGRKTWTHATIHAGDRLCVEARGLFLEASVPVPGQPGARSTIADGA
;
A
#
# COMPACT_ATOMS: atom_id res chain seq x y z
N MET A 1 -6.32 23.55 42.95
CA MET A 1 -4.99 23.13 42.45
C MET A 1 -5.20 22.06 41.40
N THR A 2 -5.25 22.47 40.14
CA THR A 2 -5.42 21.63 38.95
C THR A 2 -4.04 21.13 38.49
N LYS A 3 -3.89 19.82 38.24
CA LYS A 3 -2.78 19.26 37.48
C LYS A 3 -3.32 18.62 36.21
N GLN A 4 -2.87 19.14 35.06
CA GLN A 4 -2.98 18.53 33.74
C GLN A 4 -2.14 17.24 33.68
N SER A 5 -2.65 16.19 33.04
CA SER A 5 -1.88 15.02 32.65
C SER A 5 -2.13 14.71 31.18
N ASP A 6 -1.35 15.31 30.29
CA ASP A 6 -1.24 14.89 28.90
C ASP A 6 -0.11 13.88 28.77
N ARG A 7 -0.47 12.60 28.67
CA ARG A 7 0.23 11.51 27.94
C ARG A 7 -0.38 10.14 28.31
N PRO A 8 -0.93 9.37 27.36
CA PRO A 8 -1.09 7.93 27.52
C PRO A 8 0.21 7.24 27.11
N GLY A 9 0.78 6.45 28.03
CA GLY A 9 1.92 5.58 27.75
C GLY A 9 1.49 4.33 26.98
N PHE A 10 2.24 4.00 25.92
CA PHE A 10 2.28 2.67 25.35
C PHE A 10 3.63 2.03 25.71
N GLY A 11 3.58 0.77 26.15
CA GLY A 11 4.69 -0.02 26.67
C GLY A 11 5.89 -0.08 25.74
N GLY A 12 7.07 -0.14 26.36
CA GLY A 12 8.36 -0.03 25.70
C GLY A 12 8.68 -1.22 24.79
N VAL A 13 8.76 -0.92 23.49
CA VAL A 13 9.77 -1.47 22.59
C VAL A 13 10.45 -0.24 21.98
N PRO A 14 11.79 -0.11 22.02
CA PRO A 14 12.45 1.01 21.37
C PRO A 14 12.24 0.84 19.85
N LEU A 15 11.41 1.67 19.25
CA LEU A 15 11.43 1.85 17.79
C LEU A 15 12.86 2.26 17.41
N PRO A 16 13.42 1.77 16.28
CA PRO A 16 14.66 2.30 15.74
C PRO A 16 14.52 3.82 15.70
N GLY A 17 15.42 4.53 16.37
CA GLY A 17 15.38 5.99 16.50
C GLY A 17 15.53 6.64 15.13
N LEU A 18 14.42 6.77 14.41
CA LEU A 18 14.28 7.70 13.30
C LEU A 18 14.14 9.06 13.95
N ASP A 19 15.24 9.80 13.97
CA ASP A 19 15.30 11.19 14.38
C ASP A 19 14.25 12.00 13.58
N PRO A 20 13.17 12.50 14.22
CA PRO A 20 12.10 13.23 13.54
C PRO A 20 12.60 14.48 12.80
N ASP A 21 13.79 14.96 13.15
CA ASP A 21 14.40 16.15 12.57
C ASP A 21 15.17 15.86 11.26
N GLN A 22 15.31 14.59 10.86
CA GLN A 22 16.03 14.21 9.63
C GLN A 22 15.16 14.09 8.38
N PHE A 23 13.83 14.14 8.52
CA PHE A 23 12.91 14.10 7.39
C PHE A 23 11.82 15.17 7.52
N SER A 24 11.79 16.14 6.59
CA SER A 24 10.68 17.08 6.43
C SER A 24 10.20 17.11 4.98
N LEU A 25 8.89 17.24 4.79
CA LEU A 25 8.27 17.38 3.47
C LEU A 25 8.79 18.63 2.74
N ASP A 26 9.16 19.68 3.46
CA ASP A 26 9.73 20.91 2.89
C ASP A 26 11.21 20.72 2.49
N ALA A 27 11.98 19.94 3.25
CA ALA A 27 13.35 19.55 2.88
C ALA A 27 13.36 18.62 1.66
N ALA A 28 12.38 17.72 1.57
CA ALA A 28 12.14 16.91 0.39
C ALA A 28 11.76 17.81 -0.82
N ARG A 29 10.77 18.69 -0.69
CA ARG A 29 10.35 19.60 -1.78
C ARG A 29 11.46 20.55 -2.25
N SER A 30 12.22 21.13 -1.33
CA SER A 30 13.43 21.94 -1.62
C SER A 30 14.48 21.16 -2.43
N ARG A 31 14.65 19.87 -2.10
CA ARG A 31 15.56 18.96 -2.81
C ARG A 31 14.99 18.46 -4.15
N PHE A 32 13.66 18.51 -4.31
CA PHE A 32 12.92 17.80 -5.35
C PHE A 32 11.93 18.70 -6.16
N GLY A 33 12.10 20.02 -6.30
CA GLY A 33 11.47 20.92 -7.32
C GLY A 33 9.98 20.76 -7.80
N ASP A 34 9.57 21.52 -8.85
CA ASP A 34 8.13 21.79 -9.15
C ASP A 34 7.48 21.41 -10.55
N SER A 35 8.04 20.60 -11.49
CA SER A 35 7.41 20.26 -12.82
C SER A 35 7.98 19.06 -13.63
N PHE A 36 7.25 18.36 -14.55
CA PHE A 36 7.65 17.00 -15.07
C PHE A 36 7.49 16.52 -16.52
N ASP A 37 8.40 15.58 -16.91
CA ASP A 37 8.40 14.64 -18.06
C ASP A 37 8.79 13.19 -17.63
N PRO A 38 8.24 12.10 -18.23
CA PRO A 38 8.37 10.71 -17.75
C PRO A 38 9.74 10.00 -17.97
N ILE A 39 10.14 9.12 -17.04
CA ILE A 39 11.30 8.19 -17.18
C ILE A 39 10.82 6.81 -17.66
N PRO A 40 11.52 6.16 -18.62
CA PRO A 40 11.23 4.78 -19.04
C PRO A 40 11.37 3.79 -17.88
N VAL A 41 10.42 2.89 -17.70
CA VAL A 41 10.51 1.85 -16.66
C VAL A 41 11.41 0.70 -17.12
N PRO A 42 12.42 0.31 -16.32
CA PRO A 42 13.12 -0.93 -16.57
C PRO A 42 12.17 -2.11 -16.37
N GLU A 43 12.31 -3.17 -17.18
CA GLU A 43 11.64 -4.44 -16.91
C GLU A 43 11.82 -4.81 -15.44
N LEU A 44 10.73 -5.20 -14.78
CA LEU A 44 10.81 -5.64 -13.39
C LEU A 44 11.81 -6.79 -13.31
N PRO A 45 12.70 -6.80 -12.28
CA PRO A 45 13.55 -7.95 -12.07
C PRO A 45 12.69 -9.22 -11.94
N PRO A 46 13.23 -10.39 -12.32
CA PRO A 46 12.54 -11.66 -12.12
C PRO A 46 12.18 -11.81 -10.65
N ALA A 47 11.07 -12.51 -10.38
CA ALA A 47 10.65 -12.80 -9.03
C ALA A 47 11.77 -13.53 -8.26
N ASP A 48 11.96 -13.17 -6.99
CA ASP A 48 12.88 -13.86 -6.10
C ASP A 48 12.10 -14.99 -5.41
N PRO A 49 12.30 -16.26 -5.80
CA PRO A 49 11.52 -17.38 -5.26
C PRO A 49 11.78 -17.62 -3.78
N GLU A 50 12.94 -17.22 -3.23
CA GLU A 50 13.25 -17.36 -1.82
C GLU A 50 12.52 -16.30 -1.00
N LEU A 51 12.51 -15.05 -1.49
CA LEU A 51 11.75 -13.96 -0.88
C LEU A 51 10.24 -14.23 -0.95
N ASP A 52 9.71 -14.65 -2.09
CA ASP A 52 8.29 -14.98 -2.26
C ASP A 52 7.85 -16.06 -1.27
N ARG A 53 8.68 -17.10 -1.10
CA ARG A 53 8.43 -18.15 -0.11
C ARG A 53 8.46 -17.62 1.32
N ALA A 54 9.44 -16.79 1.67
CA ALA A 54 9.51 -16.19 3.00
C ALA A 54 8.28 -15.32 3.29
N VAL A 55 7.84 -14.52 2.33
CA VAL A 55 6.64 -13.68 2.44
C VAL A 55 5.38 -14.52 2.57
N ALA A 56 5.26 -15.65 1.86
CA ALA A 56 4.15 -16.57 2.03
C ALA A 56 4.06 -17.15 3.45
N GLU A 57 5.19 -17.56 4.05
CA GLU A 57 5.21 -18.02 5.45
C GLU A 57 4.88 -16.89 6.43
N LEU A 58 5.36 -15.67 6.18
CA LEU A 58 4.99 -14.50 6.99
C LEU A 58 3.49 -14.18 6.93
N ARG A 59 2.85 -14.30 5.76
CA ARG A 59 1.39 -14.14 5.63
C ARG A 59 0.63 -15.21 6.40
N ARG A 60 1.08 -16.47 6.31
CA ARG A 60 0.52 -17.59 7.07
C ARG A 60 0.67 -17.39 8.58
N LEU A 61 1.83 -16.97 9.05
CA LEU A 61 2.08 -16.66 10.46
C LEU A 61 1.20 -15.51 10.95
N ARG A 62 1.13 -14.41 10.19
CA ARG A 62 0.24 -13.27 10.46
C ARG A 62 -1.21 -13.71 10.62
N GLU A 63 -1.71 -14.56 9.73
CA GLU A 63 -3.07 -15.11 9.79
C GLU A 63 -3.29 -15.98 11.03
N ALA A 64 -2.35 -16.88 11.32
CA ALA A 64 -2.43 -17.72 12.51
C ALA A 64 -2.41 -16.88 13.79
N THR A 65 -1.47 -15.93 13.93
CA THR A 65 -1.33 -15.08 15.11
C THR A 65 -2.57 -14.21 15.33
N ALA A 66 -3.14 -13.63 14.28
CA ALA A 66 -4.36 -12.84 14.41
C ALA A 66 -5.55 -13.67 14.90
N ALA A 67 -5.64 -14.94 14.50
CA ALA A 67 -6.69 -15.86 14.94
C ALA A 67 -6.58 -16.28 16.41
N LEU A 68 -5.44 -16.01 17.06
CA LEU A 68 -5.22 -16.31 18.48
C LEU A 68 -5.72 -15.20 19.42
N ALA A 69 -6.28 -14.12 18.89
CA ALA A 69 -6.90 -13.09 19.72
C ALA A 69 -7.96 -13.71 20.66
N HIS A 70 -7.80 -13.48 21.96
CA HIS A 70 -8.63 -14.09 23.02
C HIS A 70 -8.54 -15.63 23.13
N SER A 71 -7.47 -16.25 22.64
CA SER A 71 -7.18 -17.67 22.86
C SER A 71 -6.34 -17.91 24.12
N GLU A 72 -6.31 -19.16 24.60
CA GLU A 72 -5.49 -19.64 25.73
C GLU A 72 -4.20 -20.35 25.25
N VAL A 73 -3.78 -20.10 24.00
CA VAL A 73 -2.60 -20.74 23.42
C VAL A 73 -1.33 -20.06 23.96
N GLU A 74 -0.49 -20.83 24.63
CA GLU A 74 0.85 -20.39 25.05
C GLU A 74 1.76 -20.22 23.83
N LEU A 75 2.50 -19.10 23.76
CA LEU A 75 3.29 -18.69 22.59
C LEU A 75 4.77 -18.47 22.87
N GLY A 76 5.26 -18.79 24.08
CA GLY A 76 6.63 -18.45 24.50
C GLY A 76 7.71 -19.01 23.58
N ASP A 77 7.66 -20.32 23.30
CA ASP A 77 8.60 -21.00 22.40
C ASP A 77 8.52 -20.49 20.95
N ILE A 78 7.31 -20.19 20.48
CA ILE A 78 7.08 -19.61 19.15
C ILE A 78 7.66 -18.20 19.08
N ALA A 79 7.44 -17.37 20.10
CA ALA A 79 7.96 -16.01 20.15
C ALA A 79 9.50 -15.99 20.15
N ASP A 80 10.13 -16.86 20.93
CA ASP A 80 11.59 -17.02 20.94
C ASP A 80 12.11 -17.40 19.55
N ARG A 81 11.44 -18.34 18.86
CA ARG A 81 11.84 -18.74 17.51
C ARG A 81 11.65 -17.64 16.48
N LEU A 82 10.60 -16.83 16.60
CA LEU A 82 10.39 -15.66 15.74
C LEU A 82 11.47 -14.60 15.97
N ALA A 83 11.89 -14.40 17.23
CA ALA A 83 12.99 -13.51 17.56
C ALA A 83 14.31 -13.97 16.93
N GLU A 84 14.64 -15.26 17.00
CA GLU A 84 15.82 -15.82 16.33
C GLU A 84 15.81 -15.59 14.81
N VAL A 85 14.64 -15.69 14.17
CA VAL A 85 14.49 -15.40 12.74
C VAL A 85 14.68 -13.90 12.45
N ALA A 86 14.16 -13.02 13.31
CA ALA A 86 14.37 -11.58 13.19
C ALA A 86 15.86 -11.21 13.33
N ASP A 87 16.55 -11.75 14.34
CA ASP A 87 17.99 -11.54 14.57
C ASP A 87 18.84 -12.00 13.38
N LEU A 88 18.41 -13.06 12.69
CA LEU A 88 19.03 -13.47 11.43
C LEU A 88 18.73 -12.44 10.32
N LEU A 89 17.49 -11.99 10.17
CA LEU A 89 17.12 -11.15 9.04
C LEU A 89 17.70 -9.72 9.13
N GLU A 90 17.67 -9.10 10.32
CA GLU A 90 17.97 -7.67 10.50
C GLU A 90 19.32 -7.23 9.93
N PRO A 91 20.46 -7.94 10.14
CA PRO A 91 21.75 -7.55 9.57
C PRO A 91 21.82 -7.62 8.04
N ARG A 92 20.86 -8.31 7.39
CA ARG A 92 20.79 -8.50 5.94
C ARG A 92 19.90 -7.44 5.26
N VAL A 93 19.13 -6.67 6.05
CA VAL A 93 18.22 -5.64 5.53
C VAL A 93 19.04 -4.47 4.96
N PRO A 94 18.78 -4.02 3.72
CA PRO A 94 19.45 -2.84 3.18
C PRO A 94 19.19 -1.59 4.03
N SER A 95 20.15 -0.66 4.02
CA SER A 95 20.02 0.60 4.77
C SER A 95 18.74 1.37 4.38
N PRO A 96 18.16 2.18 5.29
CA PRO A 96 16.98 2.99 4.98
C PRO A 96 17.14 3.83 3.70
N SER A 97 18.30 4.48 3.51
CA SER A 97 18.60 5.25 2.31
C SER A 97 18.54 4.40 1.04
N ARG A 98 19.07 3.17 1.08
CA ARG A 98 19.05 2.27 -0.07
C ARG A 98 17.63 1.76 -0.37
N ARG A 99 16.82 1.50 0.66
CA ARG A 99 15.42 1.11 0.49
C ARG A 99 14.59 2.23 -0.13
N LEU A 100 14.82 3.46 0.32
CA LEU A 100 14.23 4.65 -0.29
C LEU A 100 14.66 4.71 -1.76
N GLU A 101 15.95 4.69 -2.08
CA GLU A 101 16.47 4.68 -3.47
C GLU A 101 15.75 3.66 -4.36
N ASN A 102 15.55 2.43 -3.87
CA ASN A 102 14.86 1.36 -4.58
C ASN A 102 13.37 1.63 -4.85
N MET A 103 12.68 2.48 -4.07
CA MET A 103 11.29 2.84 -4.36
C MET A 103 11.17 3.61 -5.68
N TRP A 104 12.19 4.40 -6.03
CA TRP A 104 12.21 5.20 -7.26
C TRP A 104 12.69 4.45 -8.51
N THR A 105 13.06 3.16 -8.40
CA THR A 105 13.43 2.33 -9.56
C THR A 105 12.23 1.65 -10.24
N GLY A 106 11.00 1.93 -9.78
CA GLY A 106 9.76 1.26 -10.23
C GLY A 106 9.54 -0.11 -9.58
N ALA A 107 10.60 -0.91 -9.41
CA ALA A 107 10.52 -2.24 -8.79
C ALA A 107 10.09 -2.19 -7.31
N GLY A 108 10.64 -1.24 -6.53
CA GLY A 108 10.28 -1.10 -5.12
C GLY A 108 8.81 -0.71 -4.92
N THR A 109 8.27 0.19 -5.74
CA THR A 109 6.88 0.63 -5.62
C THR A 109 5.91 -0.46 -6.06
N ARG A 110 6.16 -1.19 -7.14
CA ARG A 110 5.22 -2.22 -7.63
C ARG A 110 5.20 -3.50 -6.81
N ARG A 111 6.36 -4.00 -6.36
CA ARG A 111 6.45 -5.31 -5.72
C ARG A 111 6.40 -5.29 -4.19
N SER A 112 6.65 -4.12 -3.56
CA SER A 112 6.70 -4.00 -2.09
C SER A 112 5.68 -3.04 -1.47
N ASN A 113 4.76 -2.45 -2.25
CA ASN A 113 3.67 -1.64 -1.69
C ASN A 113 2.70 -2.50 -0.84
N PRO A 114 1.93 -1.90 0.07
CA PRO A 114 1.08 -2.64 1.01
C PRO A 114 -0.25 -3.12 0.41
N VAL A 115 -0.43 -3.11 -0.91
CA VAL A 115 -1.67 -3.53 -1.58
C VAL A 115 -1.44 -4.60 -2.63
N GLY A 116 -0.78 -4.26 -3.74
CA GLY A 116 -0.44 -5.20 -4.82
C GLY A 116 0.95 -5.82 -4.69
N GLY A 117 1.72 -5.43 -3.67
CA GLY A 117 3.10 -5.87 -3.49
C GLY A 117 3.22 -7.33 -3.09
N GLN A 118 3.60 -8.20 -4.04
CA GLN A 118 3.81 -9.63 -3.81
C GLN A 118 4.83 -9.90 -2.71
N GLU A 119 5.86 -9.07 -2.61
CA GLU A 119 6.97 -9.19 -1.65
C GLU A 119 6.67 -8.47 -0.32
N ASN A 120 5.49 -7.87 -0.17
CA ASN A 120 5.07 -7.25 1.07
C ASN A 120 4.13 -8.19 1.86
N PRO A 121 4.53 -8.65 3.06
CA PRO A 121 3.72 -9.55 3.87
C PRO A 121 2.47 -8.89 4.46
N ILE A 122 2.30 -7.57 4.43
CA ILE A 122 1.04 -6.91 4.83
C ILE A 122 0.03 -6.79 3.69
N ALA A 123 0.49 -6.91 2.43
CA ALA A 123 -0.37 -6.78 1.28
C ALA A 123 -1.52 -7.80 1.30
N PRO A 124 -2.77 -7.35 1.10
CA PRO A 124 -3.88 -8.20 0.70
C PRO A 124 -3.50 -9.05 -0.53
N PRO A 125 -4.07 -10.27 -0.68
CA PRO A 125 -3.83 -11.12 -1.83
C PRO A 125 -4.63 -10.63 -3.06
N VAL A 126 -4.54 -9.35 -3.38
CA VAL A 126 -5.29 -8.72 -4.47
C VAL A 126 -4.44 -8.74 -5.72
N GLN A 127 -5.03 -9.24 -6.81
CA GLN A 127 -4.42 -9.21 -8.14
C GLN A 127 -5.27 -8.33 -9.06
N PHE A 128 -4.66 -7.25 -9.52
CA PHE A 128 -5.29 -6.31 -10.44
C PHE A 128 -5.02 -6.72 -11.88
N HIS A 129 -6.02 -6.56 -12.74
CA HIS A 129 -5.88 -6.74 -14.18
C HIS A 129 -6.59 -5.60 -14.91
N GLY A 130 -5.97 -5.14 -15.99
CA GLY A 130 -6.58 -4.17 -16.90
C GLY A 130 -7.63 -4.83 -17.78
N CYS A 131 -8.66 -4.07 -18.13
CA CYS A 131 -9.74 -4.46 -19.02
C CYS A 131 -9.69 -3.65 -20.32
N ASP A 132 -10.25 -4.20 -21.40
CA ASP A 132 -10.27 -3.58 -22.73
C ASP A 132 -11.06 -2.26 -22.76
N ASP A 133 -11.99 -2.06 -21.83
CA ASP A 133 -12.78 -0.84 -21.68
C ASP A 133 -12.02 0.29 -20.96
N GLY A 134 -10.73 0.09 -20.65
CA GLY A 134 -9.89 1.04 -19.93
C GLY A 134 -10.09 1.04 -18.41
N SER A 135 -10.91 0.15 -17.87
CA SER A 135 -11.02 -0.07 -16.43
C SER A 135 -9.97 -1.07 -15.92
N VAL A 136 -9.83 -1.11 -14.61
CA VAL A 136 -9.10 -2.15 -13.88
C VAL A 136 -10.09 -2.90 -13.03
N MET A 137 -9.89 -4.21 -12.90
CA MET A 137 -10.65 -5.08 -12.00
C MET A 137 -9.74 -5.89 -11.08
N ALA A 138 -10.28 -6.30 -9.94
CA ALA A 138 -9.69 -7.30 -9.09
C ALA A 138 -10.78 -8.11 -8.37
N GLU A 139 -10.54 -9.40 -8.21
CA GLU A 139 -11.39 -10.27 -7.40
C GLU A 139 -10.57 -10.78 -6.21
N VAL A 140 -11.12 -10.64 -5.01
CA VAL A 140 -10.42 -11.06 -3.79
C VAL A 140 -11.41 -11.56 -2.75
N THR A 141 -11.00 -12.58 -2.01
CA THR A 141 -11.67 -12.98 -0.77
C THR A 141 -10.80 -12.55 0.41
N LEU A 142 -11.27 -11.59 1.21
CA LEU A 142 -10.52 -11.07 2.35
C LEU A 142 -10.83 -11.89 3.61
N GLY A 143 -9.77 -12.39 4.25
CA GLY A 143 -9.85 -13.16 5.50
C GLY A 143 -9.93 -12.30 6.76
N PRO A 144 -10.08 -12.93 7.95
CA PRO A 144 -10.35 -12.25 9.22
C PRO A 144 -9.27 -11.24 9.65
N VAL A 145 -8.03 -11.38 9.16
CA VAL A 145 -6.95 -10.41 9.41
C VAL A 145 -7.27 -8.99 8.91
N TYR A 146 -8.24 -8.84 8.00
CA TYR A 146 -8.67 -7.56 7.44
C TYR A 146 -9.95 -7.03 8.09
N GLN A 147 -10.36 -7.60 9.23
CA GLN A 147 -11.59 -7.28 9.91
C GLN A 147 -11.61 -5.85 10.49
N GLY A 148 -12.76 -5.20 10.41
CA GLY A 148 -13.10 -4.05 11.24
C GLY A 148 -14.32 -4.36 12.09
N PRO A 149 -15.55 -4.00 11.66
CA PRO A 149 -16.76 -4.49 12.30
C PRO A 149 -16.85 -6.01 12.24
N PRO A 150 -17.64 -6.66 13.13
CA PRO A 150 -17.87 -8.10 13.09
C PRO A 150 -18.25 -8.58 11.68
N ALA A 151 -17.53 -9.59 11.19
CA ALA A 151 -17.70 -10.21 9.87
C ALA A 151 -17.53 -9.27 8.65
N CYS A 152 -17.03 -8.05 8.84
CA CYS A 152 -16.87 -7.06 7.79
C CYS A 152 -15.41 -6.65 7.60
N VAL A 153 -15.02 -6.40 6.35
CA VAL A 153 -13.75 -5.76 6.03
C VAL A 153 -13.70 -4.39 6.70
N HIS A 154 -12.56 -4.05 7.30
CA HIS A 154 -12.36 -2.73 7.87
C HIS A 154 -12.48 -1.65 6.78
N GLY A 155 -13.21 -0.56 7.04
CA GLY A 155 -13.38 0.52 6.07
C GLY A 155 -12.05 1.06 5.56
N GLY A 156 -11.08 1.26 6.45
CA GLY A 156 -9.70 1.63 6.10
C GLY A 156 -8.97 0.65 5.17
N ILE A 157 -9.26 -0.66 5.23
CA ILE A 157 -8.69 -1.63 4.27
C ILE A 157 -9.35 -1.45 2.90
N SER A 158 -10.66 -1.24 2.87
CA SER A 158 -11.37 -0.92 1.63
C SER A 158 -10.81 0.36 0.99
N ALA A 159 -10.60 1.41 1.80
CA ALA A 159 -10.02 2.68 1.36
C ALA A 159 -8.60 2.50 0.80
N LEU A 160 -7.74 1.75 1.50
CA LEU A 160 -6.38 1.44 1.09
C LEU A 160 -6.34 0.74 -0.27
N VAL A 161 -7.17 -0.29 -0.46
CA VAL A 161 -7.20 -1.04 -1.72
C VAL A 161 -7.71 -0.17 -2.86
N ILE A 162 -8.75 0.65 -2.62
CA ILE A 162 -9.30 1.52 -3.67
C ILE A 162 -8.30 2.60 -4.07
N ASP A 163 -7.61 3.27 -3.15
CA ASP A 163 -6.61 4.31 -3.50
C ASP A 163 -5.54 3.75 -4.44
N HIS A 164 -4.99 2.58 -4.09
CA HIS A 164 -4.02 1.89 -4.93
C HIS A 164 -4.60 1.49 -6.30
N MET A 165 -5.83 0.98 -6.30
CA MET A 165 -6.51 0.57 -7.53
C MET A 165 -6.80 1.74 -8.47
N MET A 166 -7.19 2.90 -7.93
CA MET A 166 -7.37 4.12 -8.72
C MET A 166 -6.06 4.59 -9.33
N GLY A 167 -4.96 4.53 -8.57
CA GLY A 167 -3.62 4.79 -9.10
C GLY A 167 -3.29 3.86 -10.28
N PHE A 168 -3.59 2.56 -10.16
CA PHE A 168 -3.38 1.60 -11.23
C PHE A 168 -4.31 1.82 -12.44
N ALA A 169 -5.57 2.20 -12.22
CA ALA A 169 -6.51 2.55 -13.30
C ALA A 169 -6.10 3.81 -14.04
N ASN A 170 -5.56 4.82 -13.34
CA ASN A 170 -4.98 6.00 -13.97
C ASN A 170 -3.80 5.60 -14.85
N HIS A 171 -2.89 4.79 -14.32
CA HIS A 171 -1.75 4.29 -15.08
C HIS A 171 -2.18 3.51 -16.34
N TRP A 172 -3.14 2.59 -16.19
CA TRP A 172 -3.72 1.83 -17.31
C TRP A 172 -4.35 2.74 -18.37
N GLY A 173 -4.99 3.83 -17.94
CA GLY A 173 -5.52 4.88 -18.81
C GLY A 173 -4.47 5.86 -19.35
N GLY A 174 -3.18 5.60 -19.19
CA GLY A 174 -2.07 6.46 -19.65
C GLY A 174 -1.91 7.76 -18.86
N ARG A 175 -2.39 7.79 -17.61
CA ARG A 175 -2.35 8.95 -16.70
C ARG A 175 -1.47 8.68 -15.49
N PHE A 176 -0.89 9.76 -14.98
CA PHE A 176 0.00 9.71 -13.82
C PHE A 176 -0.33 10.88 -12.90
N GLY A 177 -0.39 10.63 -11.60
CA GLY A 177 -0.70 11.67 -10.65
C GLY A 177 -0.70 11.18 -9.22
N MET A 178 -0.48 12.13 -8.31
CA MET A 178 -0.56 11.90 -6.89
C MET A 178 -1.99 12.08 -6.41
N THR A 179 -2.46 11.22 -5.51
CA THR A 179 -3.74 11.39 -4.83
C THR A 179 -3.76 12.75 -4.14
N ALA A 180 -4.67 13.63 -4.56
CA ALA A 180 -4.85 14.96 -4.00
C ALA A 180 -6.10 15.06 -3.13
N HIS A 181 -7.16 14.35 -3.53
CA HIS A 181 -8.38 14.23 -2.77
C HIS A 181 -9.02 12.86 -3.06
N TYR A 182 -9.72 12.32 -2.06
CA TYR A 182 -10.41 11.05 -2.19
C TYR A 182 -11.62 11.02 -1.24
N GLU A 183 -12.79 10.67 -1.79
CA GLU A 183 -14.06 10.55 -1.07
C GLU A 183 -14.63 9.13 -1.23
N ILE A 184 -15.22 8.60 -0.16
CA ILE A 184 -15.71 7.22 -0.09
C ILE A 184 -17.10 7.19 0.55
N ASP A 185 -18.03 6.57 -0.15
CA ASP A 185 -19.34 6.22 0.36
C ASP A 185 -19.43 4.72 0.65
N TYR A 186 -19.59 4.36 1.93
CA TYR A 186 -19.85 2.99 2.35
C TYR A 186 -21.36 2.71 2.27
N ARG A 187 -21.79 2.09 1.17
CA ARG A 187 -23.20 1.86 0.84
C ARG A 187 -23.79 0.67 1.57
N SER A 188 -23.01 -0.38 1.81
CA SER A 188 -23.43 -1.54 2.60
C SER A 188 -22.23 -2.30 3.17
N PRO A 189 -22.41 -3.21 4.14
CA PRO A 189 -21.29 -3.93 4.74
C PRO A 189 -20.49 -4.76 3.73
N THR A 190 -19.17 -4.55 3.67
CA THR A 190 -18.26 -5.35 2.84
C THR A 190 -17.94 -6.66 3.57
N PRO A 191 -18.45 -7.83 3.15
CA PRO A 191 -18.30 -9.07 3.89
C PRO A 191 -16.87 -9.63 3.83
N LEU A 192 -16.41 -10.20 4.94
CA LEU A 192 -15.24 -11.09 4.95
C LEU A 192 -15.62 -12.47 4.40
N LEU A 193 -14.62 -13.25 3.98
CA LEU A 193 -14.76 -14.65 3.58
C LEU A 193 -15.72 -14.89 2.39
N GLN A 194 -16.02 -13.85 1.62
CA GLN A 194 -16.82 -13.90 0.40
C GLN A 194 -16.05 -13.24 -0.75
N PRO A 195 -16.28 -13.66 -2.01
CA PRO A 195 -15.73 -12.98 -3.17
C PRO A 195 -16.18 -11.52 -3.23
N LEU A 196 -15.22 -10.62 -3.38
CA LEU A 196 -15.43 -9.20 -3.59
C LEU A 196 -14.89 -8.81 -4.97
N THR A 197 -15.69 -8.05 -5.72
CA THR A 197 -15.29 -7.50 -7.01
C THR A 197 -14.97 -6.03 -6.84
N PHE A 198 -13.72 -5.68 -7.10
CA PHE A 198 -13.23 -4.32 -7.16
C PHE A 198 -13.20 -3.89 -8.62
N ARG A 199 -13.59 -2.64 -8.89
CA ARG A 199 -13.45 -2.01 -10.22
C ARG A 199 -13.05 -0.56 -10.06
N ALA A 200 -12.12 -0.07 -10.88
CA ALA A 200 -11.76 1.35 -10.95
C ALA A 200 -11.56 1.80 -12.41
N TRP A 201 -11.87 3.05 -12.70
CA TRP A 201 -11.75 3.60 -14.05
C TRP A 201 -11.54 5.12 -14.02
N VAL A 202 -10.83 5.65 -15.02
CA VAL A 202 -10.74 7.10 -15.24
C VAL A 202 -12.12 7.60 -15.69
N HIS A 203 -12.67 8.54 -14.95
CA HIS A 203 -13.99 9.12 -15.24
C HIS A 203 -13.88 10.40 -16.08
N GLU A 204 -12.95 11.29 -15.71
CA GLU A 204 -12.79 12.60 -16.35
C GLU A 204 -11.34 13.05 -16.26
N VAL A 205 -10.87 13.77 -17.27
CA VAL A 205 -9.61 14.51 -17.16
C VAL A 205 -9.79 15.97 -17.59
N ASP A 206 -9.33 16.87 -16.73
CA ASP A 206 -9.25 18.31 -16.96
C ASP A 206 -7.81 18.80 -16.73
N GLY A 207 -7.05 18.94 -17.83
CA GLY A 207 -5.64 19.33 -17.78
C GLY A 207 -4.80 18.37 -16.93
N ARG A 208 -4.27 18.88 -15.81
CA ARG A 208 -3.46 18.11 -14.84
C ARG A 208 -4.30 17.32 -13.82
N LYS A 209 -5.62 17.42 -13.86
CA LYS A 209 -6.54 16.75 -12.93
C LYS A 209 -7.09 15.49 -13.58
N THR A 210 -6.88 14.35 -12.95
CA THR A 210 -7.52 13.08 -13.33
C THR A 210 -8.51 12.70 -12.24
N TRP A 211 -9.78 12.56 -12.60
CA TRP A 211 -10.82 12.05 -11.72
C TRP A 211 -11.03 10.56 -11.99
N THR A 212 -10.96 9.76 -10.93
CA THR A 212 -11.03 8.30 -11.00
C THR A 212 -12.15 7.82 -10.11
N HIS A 213 -12.96 6.89 -10.61
CA HIS A 213 -14.04 6.28 -9.83
C HIS A 213 -13.66 4.84 -9.50
N ALA A 214 -14.19 4.34 -8.39
CA ALA A 214 -14.05 2.94 -8.04
C ALA A 214 -15.25 2.42 -7.25
N THR A 215 -15.43 1.10 -7.30
CA THR A 215 -16.52 0.40 -6.60
C THR A 215 -16.03 -0.93 -6.03
N ILE A 216 -16.62 -1.35 -4.91
CA ILE A 216 -16.51 -2.69 -4.35
C ILE A 216 -17.91 -3.31 -4.31
N HIS A 217 -18.05 -4.51 -4.86
CA HIS A 217 -19.28 -5.28 -4.82
C HIS A 217 -19.08 -6.63 -4.13
N ALA A 218 -20.15 -7.12 -3.49
CA ALA A 218 -20.28 -8.50 -3.05
C ALA A 218 -21.43 -9.15 -3.84
N GLY A 219 -21.10 -9.90 -4.89
CA GLY A 219 -22.07 -10.24 -5.94
C GLY A 219 -22.58 -8.97 -6.61
N ASP A 220 -23.90 -8.82 -6.73
CA ASP A 220 -24.51 -7.61 -7.33
C ASP A 220 -24.67 -6.44 -6.35
N ARG A 221 -24.36 -6.64 -5.06
CA ARG A 221 -24.57 -5.62 -4.03
C ARG A 221 -23.39 -4.66 -3.95
N LEU A 222 -23.65 -3.37 -4.18
CA LEU A 222 -22.68 -2.30 -3.98
C LEU A 222 -22.37 -2.13 -2.48
N CYS A 223 -21.12 -2.36 -2.11
CA CYS A 223 -20.61 -2.19 -0.75
C CYS A 223 -19.98 -0.82 -0.56
N VAL A 224 -19.12 -0.42 -1.51
CA VAL A 224 -18.40 0.85 -1.46
C VAL A 224 -18.39 1.47 -2.86
N GLU A 225 -18.58 2.77 -2.93
CA GLU A 225 -18.20 3.55 -4.11
C GLU A 225 -17.33 4.73 -3.70
N ALA A 226 -16.48 5.18 -4.60
CA ALA A 226 -15.51 6.21 -4.30
C ALA A 226 -15.11 7.01 -5.52
N ARG A 227 -14.66 8.24 -5.27
CA ARG A 227 -14.12 9.16 -6.27
C ARG A 227 -12.81 9.76 -5.77
N GLY A 228 -11.79 9.71 -6.61
CA GLY A 228 -10.47 10.29 -6.36
C GLY A 228 -10.14 11.37 -7.36
N LEU A 229 -9.45 12.41 -6.88
CA LEU A 229 -8.77 13.40 -7.69
C LEU A 229 -7.27 13.16 -7.57
N PHE A 230 -6.65 12.96 -8.73
CA PHE A 230 -5.22 12.83 -8.88
C PHE A 230 -4.66 14.03 -9.63
N LEU A 231 -3.56 14.58 -9.15
CA LEU A 231 -2.85 15.68 -9.79
C LEU A 231 -1.56 15.18 -10.40
N GLU A 232 -1.41 15.42 -11.70
CA GLU A 232 -0.15 15.18 -12.40
C GLU A 232 0.97 15.99 -11.74
N ALA A 233 1.95 15.27 -11.20
CA ALA A 233 2.96 15.80 -10.32
C ALA A 233 4.32 15.11 -10.53
N SER A 234 5.33 15.76 -9.98
CA SER A 234 6.53 15.97 -10.75
C SER A 234 7.80 16.06 -9.89
N VAL A 235 8.43 14.93 -9.54
CA VAL A 235 9.54 14.87 -8.57
C VAL A 235 10.93 14.44 -9.14
N PRO A 236 12.00 15.25 -9.06
CA PRO A 236 13.39 14.92 -9.35
C PRO A 236 13.82 13.58 -8.75
N VAL A 237 14.67 12.88 -9.50
CA VAL A 237 15.16 11.56 -9.09
C VAL A 237 16.43 11.71 -8.26
N PRO A 238 16.45 11.18 -7.02
CA PRO A 238 17.66 11.16 -6.20
C PRO A 238 18.82 10.47 -6.93
N GLY A 239 20.00 11.11 -6.97
CA GLY A 239 21.21 10.54 -7.56
C GLY A 239 21.35 10.69 -9.09
N GLN A 240 20.38 11.32 -9.76
CA GLN A 240 20.45 11.60 -11.20
C GLN A 240 20.25 13.10 -11.49
N PRO A 241 21.33 13.92 -11.45
CA PRO A 241 21.25 15.36 -11.67
C PRO A 241 20.61 15.71 -13.03
N GLY A 242 19.58 16.54 -13.01
CA GLY A 242 18.83 16.93 -14.21
C GLY A 242 17.74 15.96 -14.66
N ALA A 243 17.68 14.76 -14.06
CA ALA A 243 16.62 13.79 -14.34
C ALA A 243 15.41 14.00 -13.43
N ARG A 244 14.26 13.73 -14.02
CA ARG A 244 12.95 13.89 -13.42
C ARG A 244 12.20 12.58 -13.81
N SER A 245 11.69 11.73 -12.85
CA SER A 245 10.51 10.79 -12.88
C SER A 245 9.06 11.30 -12.49
N THR A 246 8.07 11.26 -13.42
CA THR A 246 6.65 11.49 -13.05
C THR A 246 6.40 10.41 -12.04
N ILE A 247 5.56 10.58 -11.02
CA ILE A 247 5.22 9.41 -10.19
C ILE A 247 4.37 8.50 -11.07
N ALA A 248 5.10 7.66 -11.81
CA ALA A 248 4.75 6.97 -13.01
C ALA A 248 5.66 5.76 -13.02
N ASP A 249 5.03 4.67 -12.63
CA ASP A 249 5.35 3.38 -13.15
C ASP A 249 5.14 3.44 -14.67
N GLY A 250 6.18 3.68 -15.47
CA GLY A 250 6.18 3.65 -16.94
C GLY A 250 5.65 2.35 -17.57
N ALA A 251 5.23 2.49 -18.84
CA ALA A 251 4.58 1.50 -19.70
C ALA A 251 5.26 0.12 -19.75
#